data_AF-A0AAV3EKP3-F1
#
_entry.id   AF-A0AAV3EKP3-F1
#
_cell.length_a   1.000
_cell.length_b   1.000
_cell.length_c   1.000
_cell.angle_alpha   90.00
_cell.angle_beta   90.00
_cell.angle_gamma   90.00
#
_symmetry.space_group_name_H-M   'P 1'
#
loop_
_entity.id
_entity.type
_entity.pdbx_description
1 polymer ?
#
loop_
_entity_poly.entity_id
_entity_poly.type
_entity_poly.pdbx_seq_one_letter_code
_entity_poly.pdbx_strand_id
1 'polypeptide(L)'
;MKLKKFTVSSLTNYIKVSLESDILLSNINVSGEVSNFKKHSNGNIYFSLKDDVCKINCVIFTKYMDEMDIVDFKDGEKIDVLGKISVYSKEGSYQIICYMVEKQGVGDLHKEFEKLKDKLREKGYFDESNKKQIPSFSFNIGVITSKTGAVIQDILNVAKRKNPFVNIKIFDSLVQGIDAYKDIIQGIRYFNIENNVDVIIIARGGGSIEDLWTFNNEILAEEIYKSKIPIVSGVGHETDFTICDFVSDLRASTPTASADICIHDMDSILFLIDSARDSLNKNMDRVISNFKNRVYEYKMYISSYSPKKILNEKSIKINNVALYLNGKMKDLIFEFKDRLNELRLKLEKNDINQILDKGFVLVCDEDLNIIKDPKKMNRESDISLMFKNETIRGKFIKKEV
;
A
#
# COMPACT_ATOMS: atom_id res chain seq x y z
N MET A 1 78.38 22.87 52.65
CA MET A 1 77.72 22.38 51.42
C MET A 1 77.21 23.60 50.66
N LYS A 2 77.77 23.94 49.48
CA LYS A 2 77.25 25.07 48.69
C LYS A 2 75.93 24.63 48.05
N LEU A 3 74.83 25.29 48.41
CA LEU A 3 73.52 25.04 47.81
C LEU A 3 73.58 25.39 46.32
N LYS A 4 73.16 24.44 45.46
CA LYS A 4 73.15 24.62 44.01
C LYS A 4 72.03 25.58 43.62
N LYS A 5 72.34 26.67 42.91
CA LYS A 5 71.36 27.64 42.41
C LYS A 5 70.66 27.06 41.18
N PHE A 6 69.34 26.91 41.24
CA PHE A 6 68.50 26.55 40.10
C PHE A 6 67.84 27.80 39.51
N THR A 7 67.64 27.83 38.19
CA THR A 7 66.67 28.74 37.56
C THR A 7 65.27 28.14 37.73
N VAL A 8 64.22 28.97 37.62
CA VAL A 8 62.82 28.51 37.74
C VAL A 8 62.51 27.39 36.74
N SER A 9 62.99 27.53 35.49
CA SER A 9 62.82 26.52 34.44
C SER A 9 63.58 25.24 34.75
N SER A 10 64.82 25.34 35.25
CA SER A 10 65.61 24.15 35.61
C SER A 10 65.02 23.42 36.81
N LEU A 11 64.45 24.12 37.78
CA LEU A 11 63.78 23.53 38.93
C LEU A 11 62.49 22.79 38.50
N THR A 12 61.66 23.44 37.69
CA THR A 12 60.40 22.85 37.20
C THR A 12 60.66 21.61 36.35
N ASN A 13 61.67 21.66 35.48
CA ASN A 13 62.05 20.50 34.68
C ASN A 13 62.62 19.36 35.53
N TYR A 14 63.36 19.68 36.59
CA TYR A 14 63.86 18.68 37.53
C TYR A 14 62.70 17.96 38.24
N ILE A 15 61.69 18.69 38.72
CA ILE A 15 60.48 18.12 39.33
C ILE A 15 59.73 17.25 38.32
N LYS A 16 59.56 17.74 37.09
CA LYS A 16 58.91 16.98 36.01
C LYS A 16 59.59 15.64 35.77
N VAL A 17 60.92 15.64 35.58
CA VAL A 17 61.69 14.41 35.35
C VAL A 17 61.61 13.47 36.56
N SER A 18 61.65 14.02 37.78
CA SER A 18 61.54 13.21 39.00
C SER A 18 60.19 12.51 39.13
N LEU A 19 59.10 13.15 38.70
CA LEU A 19 57.76 12.55 38.73
C LEU A 19 57.53 11.58 37.57
N GLU A 20 58.02 11.91 36.38
CA GLU A 20 57.87 11.07 35.19
C GLU A 20 58.74 9.81 35.21
N SER A 21 59.84 9.79 36.00
CA SER A 21 60.73 8.64 36.16
C SER A 21 60.27 7.65 37.24
N ASP A 22 59.27 8.02 38.04
CA ASP A 22 58.68 7.11 39.01
C ASP A 22 57.76 6.11 38.31
N ILE A 23 58.02 4.81 38.51
CA ILE A 23 57.30 3.71 37.87
C ILE A 23 55.81 3.76 38.22
N LEU A 24 55.45 4.08 39.46
CA LEU A 24 54.06 4.13 39.91
C LEU A 24 53.34 5.32 39.29
N LEU A 25 53.99 6.48 39.21
CA LEU A 25 53.39 7.71 38.67
C LEU A 25 53.33 7.73 37.13
N SER A 26 54.06 6.83 36.48
CA SER A 26 54.04 6.63 35.03
C SER A 26 52.79 5.90 34.54
N ASN A 27 52.11 5.16 35.41
CA ASN A 27 50.89 4.42 35.10
C ASN A 27 49.95 4.35 36.31
N ILE A 28 49.05 5.34 36.41
CA ILE A 28 48.12 5.50 37.52
C ILE A 28 46.67 5.30 37.08
N ASN A 29 45.86 4.75 37.99
CA ASN A 29 44.41 4.74 37.90
C ASN A 29 43.86 5.63 39.03
N VAL A 30 43.09 6.68 38.69
CA VAL A 30 42.58 7.66 39.65
C VAL A 30 41.09 7.86 39.46
N SER A 31 40.34 7.66 40.53
CA SER A 31 38.89 7.88 40.61
C SER A 31 38.56 9.27 41.13
N GLY A 32 37.58 9.96 40.54
CA GLY A 32 37.11 11.24 41.07
C GLY A 32 35.88 11.79 40.35
N GLU A 33 35.30 12.85 40.90
CA GLU A 33 34.22 13.58 40.25
C GLU A 33 34.80 14.60 39.25
N VAL A 34 34.23 14.65 38.05
CA VAL A 34 34.63 15.60 37.00
C VAL A 34 34.15 17.01 37.36
N SER A 35 35.03 17.99 37.20
CA SER A 35 34.71 19.41 37.31
C SER A 35 35.50 20.23 36.29
N ASN A 36 34.95 21.37 35.85
CA ASN A 36 35.58 22.29 34.90
C ASN A 36 35.89 21.67 33.53
N PHE A 37 35.03 20.78 33.04
CA PHE A 37 35.17 20.17 31.72
C PHE A 37 35.15 21.22 30.61
N LYS A 38 36.22 21.25 29.81
CA LYS A 38 36.39 22.16 28.67
C LYS A 38 37.01 21.45 27.47
N LYS A 39 36.31 21.47 26.35
CA LYS A 39 36.84 21.05 25.05
C LYS A 39 37.40 22.25 24.29
N HIS A 40 38.71 22.26 24.03
CA HIS A 40 39.36 23.36 23.32
C HIS A 40 39.28 23.16 21.79
N SER A 41 39.41 24.27 21.04
CA SER A 41 39.41 24.30 19.56
C SER A 41 40.45 23.39 18.91
N ASN A 42 41.52 23.05 19.65
CA ASN A 42 42.62 22.21 19.16
C ASN A 42 42.34 20.70 19.33
N GLY A 43 41.13 20.33 19.75
CA GLY A 43 40.70 18.95 19.98
C GLY A 43 40.98 18.43 21.39
N ASN A 44 41.97 18.96 22.11
CA ASN A 44 42.29 18.53 23.48
C ASN A 44 41.14 18.85 24.46
N ILE A 45 40.93 17.93 25.41
CA ILE A 45 39.97 18.10 26.51
C ILE A 45 40.75 18.32 27.80
N TYR A 46 40.31 19.32 28.57
CA TYR A 46 40.84 19.62 29.89
C TYR A 46 39.70 19.56 30.91
N PHE A 47 39.96 18.94 32.04
CA PHE A 47 39.04 18.85 33.16
C PHE A 47 39.84 18.70 34.46
N SER A 48 39.18 18.75 35.60
CA SER A 48 39.78 18.43 36.88
C SER A 48 39.04 17.25 37.51
N LEU A 49 39.77 16.33 38.12
CA LEU A 49 39.22 15.34 39.04
C LEU A 49 39.29 15.89 40.46
N LYS A 50 38.18 15.83 41.19
CA LYS A 50 38.11 16.21 42.60
C LYS A 50 37.58 15.05 43.46
N ASP A 51 38.07 15.01 44.69
CA ASP A 51 37.46 14.28 45.80
C ASP A 51 37.04 15.30 46.89
N ASP A 52 36.70 14.83 48.09
CA ASP A 52 36.25 15.69 49.19
C ASP A 52 37.33 16.66 49.73
N VAL A 53 38.61 16.43 49.40
CA VAL A 53 39.76 17.11 50.01
C VAL A 53 40.69 17.76 48.97
N CYS A 54 40.85 17.13 47.82
CA CYS A 54 41.89 17.37 46.85
C CYS A 54 41.31 17.51 45.43
N LYS A 55 42.07 18.19 44.57
CA LYS A 55 41.78 18.26 43.13
C LYS A 55 43.05 18.12 42.32
N ILE A 56 42.95 17.52 41.14
CA ILE A 56 44.04 17.40 40.18
C ILE A 56 43.56 17.73 38.77
N ASN A 57 44.40 18.39 37.98
CA ASN A 57 44.08 18.71 36.59
C ASN A 57 44.34 17.52 35.69
N CYS A 58 43.51 17.35 34.68
CA CYS A 58 43.54 16.25 33.74
C CYS A 58 43.50 16.79 32.31
N VAL A 59 44.28 16.18 31.42
CA VAL A 59 44.30 16.51 30.00
C VAL A 59 44.22 15.24 29.15
N ILE A 60 43.32 15.23 28.18
CA ILE A 60 43.27 14.24 27.10
C ILE A 60 43.77 14.94 25.84
N PHE A 61 44.87 14.44 25.29
CA PHE A 61 45.39 14.91 24.01
C PHE A 61 44.65 14.24 22.86
N THR A 62 44.43 14.97 21.76
CA THR A 62 43.74 14.48 20.56
C THR A 62 44.28 13.14 20.05
N LYS A 63 45.59 12.90 20.17
CA LYS A 63 46.24 11.64 19.75
C LYS A 63 45.78 10.38 20.52
N TYR A 64 45.19 10.54 21.70
CA TYR A 64 44.64 9.45 22.51
C TYR A 64 43.12 9.33 22.36
N MET A 65 42.48 10.21 21.58
CA MET A 65 41.02 10.17 21.40
C MET A 65 40.59 9.06 20.44
N ASP A 66 41.40 8.75 19.43
CA ASP A 66 41.07 7.70 18.45
C ASP A 66 41.08 6.28 19.07
N GLU A 67 41.73 6.11 20.23
CA GLU A 67 41.78 4.86 21.00
C GLU A 67 40.72 4.81 22.12
N MET A 68 39.97 5.89 22.37
CA MET A 68 38.95 5.97 23.41
C MET A 68 37.55 5.86 22.79
N ASP A 69 36.91 4.69 22.91
CA ASP A 69 35.55 4.45 22.40
C ASP A 69 34.47 5.31 23.09
N ILE A 70 34.78 5.99 24.20
CA ILE A 70 33.81 6.75 25.00
C ILE A 70 34.46 8.04 25.52
N VAL A 71 34.11 9.18 24.92
CA VAL A 71 34.40 10.52 25.46
C VAL A 71 33.11 11.32 25.56
N ASP A 72 32.14 10.79 26.30
CA ASP A 72 30.86 11.47 26.55
C ASP A 72 30.62 11.61 28.06
N PHE A 73 31.53 12.28 28.78
CA PHE A 73 31.36 12.60 30.21
C PHE A 73 31.19 14.10 30.45
N LYS A 74 30.52 14.45 31.54
CA LYS A 74 30.16 15.83 31.90
C LYS A 74 30.54 16.15 33.34
N ASP A 75 30.58 17.45 33.67
CA ASP A 75 30.77 17.92 35.05
C ASP A 75 29.75 17.26 35.99
N GLY A 76 30.22 16.78 37.14
CA GLY A 76 29.42 16.07 38.15
C GLY A 76 29.42 14.55 38.01
N GLU A 77 29.91 13.99 36.91
CA GLU A 77 30.03 12.53 36.76
C GLU A 77 31.27 11.99 37.51
N LYS A 78 31.17 10.79 38.08
CA LYS A 78 32.32 10.07 38.63
C LYS A 78 32.95 9.20 37.55
N ILE A 79 34.26 9.32 37.39
CA ILE A 79 35.02 8.57 36.40
C ILE A 79 36.30 8.01 37.00
N ASP A 80 36.76 6.91 36.42
CA ASP A 80 38.08 6.33 36.64
C ASP A 80 38.96 6.69 35.42
N VAL A 81 40.15 7.21 35.69
CA VAL A 81 41.06 7.69 34.66
C VAL A 81 42.40 6.97 34.76
N LEU A 82 42.79 6.35 33.63
CA LEU A 82 44.12 5.78 33.44
C LEU A 82 45.01 6.78 32.74
N GLY A 83 46.17 7.05 33.35
CA GLY A 83 47.04 8.12 32.91
C GLY A 83 48.43 8.07 33.49
N LYS A 84 49.19 9.14 33.23
CA LYS A 84 50.50 9.39 33.83
C LYS A 84 50.57 10.78 34.42
N ILE A 85 51.28 10.92 35.54
CA ILE A 85 51.52 12.23 36.14
C ILE A 85 52.58 12.98 35.33
N SER A 86 52.32 14.27 35.10
CA SER A 86 53.27 15.19 34.47
C SER A 86 53.13 16.58 35.06
N VAL A 87 54.07 17.46 34.71
CA VAL A 87 54.07 18.87 35.15
C VAL A 87 53.85 19.76 33.93
N TYR A 88 52.88 20.66 34.01
CA TYR A 88 52.68 21.71 33.02
C TYR A 88 53.73 22.79 33.20
N SER A 89 54.80 22.72 32.39
CA SER A 89 56.01 23.52 32.58
C SER A 89 55.82 25.04 32.55
N LYS A 90 54.73 25.57 31.96
CA LYS A 90 54.46 27.02 31.94
C LYS A 90 53.99 27.56 33.29
N GLU A 91 53.22 26.76 34.04
CA GLU A 91 52.63 27.18 35.33
C GLU A 91 53.20 26.40 36.52
N GLY A 92 54.00 25.36 36.26
CA GLY A 92 54.54 24.49 37.31
C GLY A 92 53.49 23.64 38.02
N SER A 93 52.30 23.46 37.42
CA SER A 93 51.19 22.71 38.01
C SER A 93 51.25 21.23 37.66
N TYR A 94 50.83 20.37 38.60
CA TYR A 94 50.70 18.93 38.36
C TYR A 94 49.45 18.62 37.55
N GLN A 95 49.56 17.66 36.63
CA GLN A 95 48.45 17.20 35.82
C GLN A 95 48.57 15.71 35.50
N ILE A 96 47.44 15.08 35.21
CA ILE A 96 47.35 13.72 34.68
C ILE A 96 47.17 13.83 33.15
N ILE A 97 48.09 13.24 32.40
CA ILE A 97 47.90 12.99 30.97
C ILE A 97 47.12 11.68 30.86
N CYS A 98 45.87 11.80 30.45
CA CYS A 98 44.90 10.72 30.43
C CYS A 98 44.94 10.04 29.06
N TYR A 99 45.02 8.71 29.04
CA TYR A 99 44.98 7.93 27.81
C TYR A 99 43.85 6.89 27.81
N MET A 100 43.15 6.67 28.93
CA MET A 100 41.85 5.98 28.96
C MET A 100 40.95 6.55 30.07
N VAL A 101 39.63 6.57 29.83
CA VAL A 101 38.61 7.06 30.78
C VAL A 101 37.45 6.08 30.82
N GLU A 102 37.02 5.71 32.02
CA GLU A 102 35.86 4.85 32.27
C GLU A 102 34.87 5.55 33.20
N LYS A 103 33.58 5.52 32.89
CA LYS A 103 32.55 6.05 33.79
C LYS A 103 32.32 5.10 34.95
N GLN A 104 32.40 5.60 36.17
CA GLN A 104 32.14 4.82 37.38
C GLN A 104 30.62 4.58 37.51
N GLY A 105 30.19 3.32 37.66
CA GLY A 105 28.79 2.93 37.88
C GLY A 105 28.04 2.34 36.67
N VAL A 106 28.42 2.68 35.43
CA VAL A 106 27.78 2.11 34.23
C VAL A 106 28.27 0.69 33.94
N GLY A 107 29.55 0.40 34.19
CA GLY A 107 30.15 -0.90 33.90
C GLY A 107 29.64 -2.05 34.79
N ASP A 108 29.36 -1.78 36.07
CA ASP A 108 28.92 -2.82 37.01
C ASP A 108 27.45 -3.15 36.84
N LEU A 109 26.58 -2.14 36.71
CA LEU A 109 25.17 -2.34 36.38
C LEU A 109 25.02 -3.02 35.02
N HIS A 110 25.80 -2.63 34.01
CA HIS A 110 25.74 -3.29 32.71
C HIS A 110 26.19 -4.77 32.78
N LYS A 111 27.25 -5.08 33.54
CA LYS A 111 27.67 -6.47 33.79
C LYS A 111 26.61 -7.27 34.54
N GLU A 112 25.95 -6.69 35.53
CA GLU A 112 24.86 -7.33 36.26
C GLU A 112 23.65 -7.58 35.36
N PHE A 113 23.34 -6.63 34.48
CA PHE A 113 22.25 -6.74 33.52
C PHE A 113 22.48 -7.88 32.54
N GLU A 114 23.66 -7.93 31.89
CA GLU A 114 23.98 -9.00 30.93
C GLU A 114 24.03 -10.37 31.64
N LYS A 115 24.58 -10.46 32.85
CA LYS A 115 24.53 -11.70 33.65
C LYS A 115 23.09 -12.15 33.93
N LEU A 116 22.22 -11.23 34.33
CA LEU A 116 20.82 -11.54 34.63
C LEU A 116 20.05 -11.93 33.36
N LYS A 117 20.30 -11.23 32.26
CA LYS A 117 19.72 -11.50 30.95
C LYS A 117 20.09 -12.89 30.46
N ASP A 118 21.37 -13.26 30.51
CA ASP A 118 21.83 -14.59 30.11
C ASP A 118 21.19 -15.68 30.98
N LYS A 119 21.18 -15.49 32.31
CA LYS A 119 20.55 -16.42 33.25
C LYS A 119 19.06 -16.64 32.97
N LEU A 120 18.31 -15.59 32.67
CA LEU A 120 16.88 -15.69 32.37
C LEU A 120 16.62 -16.24 30.96
N ARG A 121 17.51 -15.97 30.02
CA ARG A 121 17.49 -16.56 28.68
C ARG A 121 17.70 -18.07 28.72
N GLU A 122 18.65 -18.54 29.52
CA GLU A 122 18.88 -19.99 29.73
C GLU A 122 17.66 -20.68 30.37
N LYS A 123 16.88 -19.97 31.18
CA LYS A 123 15.62 -20.46 31.74
C LYS A 123 14.45 -20.47 30.72
N GLY A 124 14.65 -19.94 29.50
CA GLY A 124 13.62 -19.88 28.46
C GLY A 124 12.54 -18.81 28.69
N TYR A 125 12.78 -17.82 29.56
CA TYR A 125 11.78 -16.80 29.89
C TYR A 125 11.53 -15.81 28.74
N PHE A 126 12.45 -15.75 27.78
CA PHE A 126 12.36 -14.83 26.63
C PHE A 126 11.80 -15.51 25.37
N ASP A 127 11.55 -16.82 25.41
CA ASP A 127 11.13 -17.57 24.23
C ASP A 127 9.74 -17.12 23.77
N GLU A 128 9.62 -16.75 22.49
CA GLU A 128 8.35 -16.29 21.91
C GLU A 128 7.24 -17.35 22.03
N SER A 129 7.58 -18.64 22.05
CA SER A 129 6.61 -19.73 22.24
C SER A 129 5.92 -19.72 23.61
N ASN A 130 6.54 -19.08 24.60
CA ASN A 130 5.98 -18.96 25.95
C ASN A 130 5.17 -17.68 26.14
N LYS A 131 5.23 -16.74 25.19
CA LYS A 131 4.52 -15.47 25.26
C LYS A 131 3.06 -15.64 24.88
N LYS A 132 2.19 -14.98 25.64
CA LYS A 132 0.73 -15.00 25.44
C LYS A 132 0.34 -13.98 24.38
N GLN A 133 -0.65 -14.33 23.57
CA GLN A 133 -1.23 -13.37 22.64
C GLN A 133 -2.04 -12.32 23.40
N ILE A 134 -1.86 -11.05 23.03
CA ILE A 134 -2.66 -9.96 23.58
C ILE A 134 -4.07 -10.03 22.97
N PRO A 135 -5.13 -9.92 23.78
CA PRO A 135 -6.50 -9.90 23.28
C PRO A 135 -6.71 -8.73 22.31
N SER A 136 -7.27 -9.03 21.13
CA SER A 136 -7.58 -7.99 20.13
C SER A 136 -8.63 -6.98 20.62
N PHE A 137 -9.45 -7.39 21.60
CA PHE A 137 -10.47 -6.58 22.26
C PHE A 137 -10.36 -6.74 23.76
N SER A 138 -9.62 -5.85 24.40
CA SER A 138 -9.57 -5.77 25.86
C SER A 138 -10.64 -4.79 26.35
N PHE A 139 -11.49 -5.21 27.28
CA PHE A 139 -12.49 -4.33 27.92
C PHE A 139 -12.06 -3.89 29.31
N ASN A 140 -11.32 -4.73 30.02
CA ASN A 140 -10.79 -4.41 31.34
C ASN A 140 -9.26 -4.43 31.28
N ILE A 141 -8.64 -3.27 31.51
CA ILE A 141 -7.18 -3.12 31.42
C ILE A 141 -6.65 -2.81 32.81
N GLY A 142 -5.77 -3.67 33.31
CA GLY A 142 -5.04 -3.43 34.56
C GLY A 142 -3.83 -2.56 34.27
N VAL A 143 -3.62 -1.49 35.02
CA VAL A 143 -2.45 -0.61 34.86
C VAL A 143 -1.72 -0.55 36.19
N ILE A 144 -0.46 -0.97 36.20
CA ILE A 144 0.45 -0.89 37.34
C ILE A 144 1.36 0.30 37.11
N THR A 145 1.08 1.40 37.81
CA THR A 145 1.85 2.64 37.74
C THR A 145 1.56 3.53 38.95
N SER A 146 2.27 4.65 39.08
CA SER A 146 1.99 5.64 40.12
C SER A 146 0.71 6.41 39.79
N LYS A 147 -0.24 6.48 40.73
CA LYS A 147 -1.50 7.24 40.57
C LYS A 147 -1.29 8.73 40.33
N THR A 148 -0.17 9.29 40.77
CA THR A 148 0.15 10.73 40.63
C THR A 148 0.99 11.06 39.40
N GLY A 149 1.45 10.05 38.64
CA GLY A 149 2.34 10.26 37.49
C GLY A 149 1.64 10.80 36.24
N ALA A 150 2.39 11.47 35.35
CA ALA A 150 1.87 11.90 34.04
C ALA A 150 1.42 10.70 33.17
N VAL A 151 2.08 9.55 33.35
CA VAL A 151 1.82 8.28 32.65
C VAL A 151 0.36 7.87 32.68
N ILE A 152 -0.30 7.97 33.84
CA ILE A 152 -1.69 7.52 33.93
C ILE A 152 -2.62 8.44 33.11
N GLN A 153 -2.32 9.74 33.05
CA GLN A 153 -3.07 10.68 32.23
C GLN A 153 -2.90 10.37 30.74
N ASP A 154 -1.70 10.00 30.31
CA ASP A 154 -1.42 9.61 28.95
C ASP A 154 -2.23 8.38 28.53
N ILE A 155 -2.26 7.33 29.36
CA ILE A 155 -3.05 6.12 29.13
C ILE A 155 -4.55 6.45 29.10
N LEU A 156 -5.05 7.26 30.04
CA LEU A 156 -6.45 7.69 30.09
C LEU A 156 -6.86 8.51 28.86
N ASN A 157 -5.97 9.36 28.35
CA ASN A 157 -6.21 10.16 27.15
C ASN A 157 -6.29 9.29 25.89
N VAL A 158 -5.42 8.28 25.76
CA VAL A 158 -5.50 7.29 24.68
C VAL A 158 -6.82 6.53 24.74
N ALA A 159 -7.22 6.09 25.93
CA ALA A 159 -8.50 5.41 26.14
C ALA A 159 -9.70 6.27 25.72
N LYS A 160 -9.79 7.51 26.23
CA LYS A 160 -10.89 8.43 25.85
C LYS A 160 -10.97 8.68 24.35
N ARG A 161 -9.82 8.74 23.66
CA ARG A 161 -9.74 9.01 22.23
C ARG A 161 -10.14 7.80 21.37
N LYS A 162 -9.62 6.61 21.68
CA LYS A 162 -9.84 5.41 20.85
C LYS A 162 -11.09 4.62 21.24
N ASN A 163 -11.34 4.47 22.54
CA ASN A 163 -12.45 3.67 23.03
C ASN A 163 -12.86 4.12 24.43
N PRO A 164 -13.91 4.94 24.57
CA PRO A 164 -14.37 5.41 25.87
C PRO A 164 -15.04 4.31 26.71
N PHE A 165 -15.24 3.10 26.18
CA PHE A 165 -15.94 2.00 26.85
C PHE A 165 -14.99 1.04 27.59
N VAL A 166 -13.66 1.19 27.46
CA VAL A 166 -12.70 0.40 28.25
C VAL A 166 -12.69 0.84 29.70
N ASN A 167 -12.63 -0.14 30.59
CA ASN A 167 -12.50 0.04 32.02
C ASN A 167 -11.02 -0.09 32.43
N ILE A 168 -10.44 0.99 32.94
CA ILE A 168 -9.05 1.00 33.40
C ILE A 168 -9.01 0.85 34.91
N LYS A 169 -8.39 -0.24 35.38
CA LYS A 169 -8.18 -0.52 36.79
C LYS A 169 -6.74 -0.22 37.16
N ILE A 170 -6.54 0.72 38.07
CA ILE A 170 -5.20 1.20 38.43
C ILE A 170 -4.77 0.54 39.75
N PHE A 171 -3.63 -0.15 39.71
CA PHE A 171 -2.91 -0.55 40.91
C PHE A 171 -1.80 0.47 41.16
N ASP A 172 -1.87 1.16 42.29
CA ASP A 172 -0.87 2.16 42.67
C ASP A 172 0.41 1.45 43.09
N SER A 173 1.52 1.73 42.40
CA SER A 173 2.81 1.12 42.65
C SER A 173 3.88 2.20 42.66
N LEU A 174 4.85 2.05 43.56
CA LEU A 174 6.13 2.72 43.37
C LEU A 174 6.75 2.15 42.08
N VAL A 175 7.12 3.01 41.14
CA VAL A 175 7.73 2.66 39.85
C VAL A 175 9.18 3.14 39.75
N GLN A 176 9.72 3.61 40.87
CA GLN A 176 11.05 4.18 41.06
C GLN A 176 11.59 3.79 42.44
N GLY A 177 12.91 3.64 42.54
CA GLY A 177 13.60 3.26 43.77
C GLY A 177 13.83 1.75 43.93
N ILE A 178 14.80 1.41 44.78
CA ILE A 178 15.36 0.05 44.92
C ILE A 178 14.30 -1.01 45.24
N ASP A 179 13.25 -0.66 45.98
CA ASP A 179 12.20 -1.59 46.41
C ASP A 179 10.92 -1.57 45.56
N ALA A 180 10.84 -0.74 44.52
CA ALA A 180 9.63 -0.59 43.72
C ALA A 180 9.21 -1.88 42.97
N TYR A 181 10.14 -2.79 42.68
CA TYR A 181 9.82 -4.08 42.07
C TYR A 181 8.87 -4.93 42.94
N LYS A 182 8.89 -4.75 44.27
CA LYS A 182 8.01 -5.46 45.20
C LYS A 182 6.55 -5.04 45.03
N ASP A 183 6.30 -3.75 44.83
CA ASP A 183 4.96 -3.22 44.61
C ASP A 183 4.40 -3.65 43.26
N ILE A 184 5.26 -3.68 42.23
CA ILE A 184 4.88 -4.17 40.90
C ILE A 184 4.47 -5.65 40.97
N ILE A 185 5.24 -6.49 41.70
CA ILE A 185 4.90 -7.89 41.95
C ILE A 185 3.54 -8.02 42.65
N GLN A 186 3.26 -7.17 43.65
CA GLN A 186 1.96 -7.16 44.32
C GLN A 186 0.82 -6.81 43.35
N GLY A 187 1.03 -5.84 42.46
CA GLY A 187 0.06 -5.48 41.42
C GLY A 187 -0.22 -6.63 40.45
N ILE A 188 0.83 -7.32 39.99
CA ILE A 188 0.68 -8.50 39.09
C ILE A 188 -0.11 -9.59 39.80
N ARG A 189 0.22 -9.90 41.07
CA ARG A 189 -0.50 -10.90 41.87
C ARG A 189 -1.95 -10.52 42.10
N TYR A 190 -2.21 -9.26 42.44
CA TYR A 190 -3.56 -8.75 42.66
C TYR A 190 -4.44 -9.00 41.43
N PHE A 191 -3.99 -8.60 40.24
CA PHE A 191 -4.76 -8.81 39.01
C PHE A 191 -4.91 -10.29 38.65
N ASN A 192 -3.89 -11.12 38.88
CA ASN A 192 -3.97 -12.56 38.64
C ASN A 192 -4.92 -13.30 39.61
N ILE A 193 -5.05 -12.83 40.86
CA ILE A 193 -5.96 -13.40 41.87
C ILE A 193 -7.39 -12.98 41.59
N GLU A 194 -7.62 -11.68 41.40
CA GLU A 194 -8.95 -11.13 41.12
C GLU A 194 -9.47 -11.55 39.74
N ASN A 195 -8.56 -11.83 38.80
CA ASN A 195 -8.83 -12.24 37.42
C ASN A 195 -9.90 -11.38 36.73
N ASN A 196 -9.79 -10.07 36.92
CA ASN A 196 -10.81 -9.10 36.58
C ASN A 196 -10.36 -8.11 35.48
N VAL A 197 -9.25 -8.42 34.81
CA VAL A 197 -8.65 -7.68 33.69
C VAL A 197 -8.24 -8.66 32.59
N ASP A 198 -8.32 -8.21 31.35
CA ASP A 198 -7.99 -9.00 30.15
C ASP A 198 -6.49 -8.90 29.81
N VAL A 199 -5.87 -7.77 30.17
CA VAL A 199 -4.45 -7.47 29.96
C VAL A 199 -3.93 -6.55 31.07
N ILE A 200 -2.65 -6.70 31.42
CA ILE A 200 -1.96 -5.87 32.40
C ILE A 200 -0.90 -5.02 31.67
N ILE A 201 -0.87 -3.74 31.97
CA ILE A 201 0.15 -2.80 31.50
C ILE A 201 1.03 -2.44 32.70
N ILE A 202 2.33 -2.67 32.57
CA ILE A 202 3.34 -2.13 33.50
C ILE A 202 3.92 -0.90 32.82
N ALA A 203 3.68 0.29 33.37
CA ALA A 203 4.05 1.53 32.71
C ALA A 203 4.80 2.48 33.64
N ARG A 204 5.80 3.14 33.07
CA ARG A 204 6.61 4.14 33.76
C ARG A 204 6.96 5.27 32.79
N GLY A 205 7.01 6.50 33.30
CA GLY A 205 7.45 7.66 32.54
C GLY A 205 8.97 7.74 32.47
N GLY A 206 9.48 8.79 31.83
CA GLY A 206 10.91 9.07 31.74
C GLY A 206 11.61 9.11 33.11
N GLY A 207 12.94 8.96 33.08
CA GLY A 207 13.80 9.04 34.26
C GLY A 207 15.24 8.62 33.95
N SER A 208 16.11 8.66 34.95
CA SER A 208 17.49 8.21 34.78
C SER A 208 17.56 6.68 34.60
N ILE A 209 18.68 6.19 34.07
CA ILE A 209 18.92 4.76 33.88
C ILE A 209 18.93 3.99 35.22
N GLU A 210 19.37 4.65 36.29
CA GLU A 210 19.38 4.13 37.67
C GLU A 210 17.98 3.80 38.15
N ASP A 211 17.03 4.58 37.69
CA ASP A 211 15.64 4.53 38.04
C ASP A 211 14.95 3.34 37.32
N LEU A 212 15.33 3.10 36.06
CA LEU A 212 14.92 1.94 35.26
C LEU A 212 15.49 0.62 35.81
N TRP A 213 16.54 0.67 36.63
CA TRP A 213 17.18 -0.51 37.20
C TRP A 213 16.22 -1.39 38.02
N THR A 214 15.21 -0.78 38.64
CA THR A 214 14.14 -1.47 39.37
C THR A 214 13.48 -2.59 38.55
N PHE A 215 13.41 -2.44 37.23
CA PHE A 215 12.79 -3.41 36.31
C PHE A 215 13.76 -4.53 35.88
N ASN A 216 15.03 -4.46 36.29
CA ASN A 216 16.05 -5.48 36.08
C ASN A 216 16.19 -6.37 37.32
N ASN A 217 15.10 -7.05 37.70
CA ASN A 217 15.05 -7.90 38.88
C ASN A 217 14.59 -9.33 38.54
N GLU A 218 15.30 -10.34 39.06
CA GLU A 218 15.00 -11.75 38.79
C GLU A 218 13.62 -12.19 39.30
N ILE A 219 13.20 -11.70 40.47
CA ILE A 219 11.92 -12.09 41.10
C ILE A 219 10.76 -11.46 40.33
N LEU A 220 10.92 -10.20 39.88
CA LEU A 220 9.94 -9.55 39.03
C LEU A 220 9.78 -10.29 37.70
N ALA A 221 10.89 -10.67 37.06
CA ALA A 221 10.89 -11.47 35.83
C ALA A 221 10.12 -12.80 36.02
N GLU A 222 10.40 -13.51 37.12
CA GLU A 222 9.70 -14.76 37.43
C GLU A 222 8.19 -14.56 37.62
N GLU A 223 7.77 -13.47 38.27
CA GLU A 223 6.35 -13.18 38.46
C GLU A 223 5.65 -12.81 37.15
N ILE A 224 6.30 -12.03 36.27
CA ILE A 224 5.77 -11.69 34.94
C ILE A 224 5.58 -12.97 34.13
N TYR A 225 6.58 -13.85 34.10
CA TYR A 225 6.51 -15.12 33.38
C TYR A 225 5.37 -16.02 33.90
N LYS A 226 5.17 -16.07 35.22
CA LYS A 226 4.12 -16.87 35.87
C LYS A 226 2.71 -16.29 35.73
N SER A 227 2.58 -15.03 35.32
CA SER A 227 1.27 -14.38 35.14
C SER A 227 0.39 -15.20 34.19
N LYS A 228 -0.89 -15.37 34.53
CA LYS A 228 -1.89 -16.00 33.65
C LYS A 228 -2.47 -15.00 32.65
N ILE A 229 -2.52 -13.74 33.05
CA ILE A 229 -3.00 -12.62 32.23
C ILE A 229 -1.81 -12.08 31.42
N PRO A 230 -2.00 -11.74 30.13
CA PRO A 230 -0.94 -11.18 29.31
C PRO A 230 -0.46 -9.82 29.85
N ILE A 231 0.86 -9.60 29.82
CA ILE A 231 1.51 -8.40 30.33
C ILE A 231 2.19 -7.64 29.20
N VAL A 232 1.89 -6.35 29.10
CA VAL A 232 2.54 -5.39 28.19
C VAL A 232 3.46 -4.47 28.98
N SER A 233 4.73 -4.41 28.59
CA SER A 233 5.69 -3.47 29.17
C SER A 233 5.66 -2.14 28.42
N GLY A 234 5.47 -1.04 29.15
CA GLY A 234 5.58 0.35 28.66
C GLY A 234 6.56 1.14 29.53
N VAL A 235 7.69 0.52 29.89
CA VAL A 235 8.70 1.08 30.81
C VAL A 235 9.89 1.68 30.07
N GLY A 236 10.40 0.96 29.07
CA GLY A 236 11.59 1.37 28.31
C GLY A 236 11.35 2.59 27.41
N HIS A 237 12.44 3.15 26.90
CA HIS A 237 12.44 4.08 25.76
C HIS A 237 13.01 3.35 24.54
N GLU A 238 13.08 3.99 23.36
CA GLU A 238 13.54 3.33 22.13
C GLU A 238 14.93 2.67 22.28
N THR A 239 15.82 3.25 23.08
CA THR A 239 17.21 2.77 23.28
C THR A 239 17.43 1.95 24.56
N ASP A 240 16.55 2.09 25.56
CA ASP A 240 16.80 1.58 26.91
C ASP A 240 15.91 0.37 27.19
N PHE A 241 16.49 -0.82 27.11
CA PHE A 241 15.79 -2.09 27.34
C PHE A 241 15.98 -2.59 28.77
N THR A 242 14.91 -3.08 29.36
CA THR A 242 14.91 -3.70 30.69
C THR A 242 14.58 -5.19 30.60
N ILE A 243 14.92 -5.95 31.65
CA ILE A 243 14.52 -7.37 31.76
C ILE A 243 13.00 -7.52 31.73
N CYS A 244 12.26 -6.60 32.36
CA CYS A 244 10.80 -6.55 32.29
C CYS A 244 10.30 -6.56 30.83
N ASP A 245 10.94 -5.78 29.94
CA ASP A 245 10.57 -5.75 28.52
C ASP A 245 10.79 -7.11 27.83
N PHE A 246 11.89 -7.79 28.13
CA PHE A 246 12.21 -9.09 27.51
C PHE A 246 11.25 -10.20 27.95
N VAL A 247 10.87 -10.21 29.24
CA VAL A 247 9.99 -11.23 29.82
C VAL A 247 8.51 -10.96 29.54
N SER A 248 8.13 -9.70 29.37
CA SER A 248 6.75 -9.35 29.03
C SER A 248 6.29 -10.00 27.71
N ASP A 249 4.98 -10.24 27.61
CA ASP A 249 4.38 -10.86 26.43
C ASP A 249 4.51 -9.94 25.21
N LEU A 250 4.48 -8.61 25.43
CA LEU A 250 4.84 -7.62 24.41
C LEU A 250 5.47 -6.37 25.03
N ARG A 251 6.49 -5.85 24.35
CA ARG A 251 7.09 -4.55 24.64
C ARG A 251 6.44 -3.44 23.82
N ALA A 252 6.15 -2.33 24.48
CA ALA A 252 5.86 -1.04 23.88
C ALA A 252 7.00 -0.05 24.16
N SER A 253 7.29 0.83 23.21
CA SER A 253 8.37 1.83 23.33
C SER A 253 8.06 2.97 24.28
N THR A 254 6.79 3.13 24.66
CA THR A 254 6.31 4.19 25.56
C THR A 254 5.03 3.74 26.27
N PRO A 255 4.66 4.38 27.39
CA PRO A 255 3.36 4.15 28.03
C PRO A 255 2.17 4.41 27.11
N THR A 256 2.22 5.45 26.28
CA THR A 256 1.18 5.73 25.28
C THR A 256 1.06 4.61 24.26
N ALA A 257 2.19 4.10 23.75
CA ALA A 257 2.20 2.96 22.84
C ALA A 257 1.63 1.70 23.50
N SER A 258 1.92 1.48 24.79
CA SER A 258 1.36 0.32 25.52
C SER A 258 -0.17 0.38 25.60
N ALA A 259 -0.73 1.57 25.83
CA ALA A 259 -2.16 1.80 25.80
C ALA A 259 -2.73 1.65 24.38
N ASP A 260 -2.03 2.16 23.36
CA ASP A 260 -2.45 2.08 21.96
C ASP A 260 -2.56 0.65 21.45
N ILE A 261 -1.71 -0.26 21.96
CA ILE A 261 -1.74 -1.69 21.62
C ILE A 261 -2.89 -2.40 22.33
N CYS A 262 -3.11 -2.11 23.62
CA CYS A 262 -4.13 -2.78 24.42
C CYS A 262 -5.55 -2.28 24.10
N ILE A 263 -5.68 -1.02 23.67
CA ILE A 263 -6.97 -0.35 23.45
C ILE A 263 -7.30 -0.35 21.96
N HIS A 264 -8.33 -1.13 21.60
CA HIS A 264 -8.84 -1.16 20.24
C HIS A 264 -9.52 0.16 19.85
N ASP A 265 -9.41 0.56 18.59
CA ASP A 265 -10.04 1.77 18.06
C ASP A 265 -11.50 1.53 17.63
N MET A 266 -12.46 2.16 18.31
CA MET A 266 -13.89 1.98 18.04
C MET A 266 -14.30 2.54 16.68
N ASP A 267 -13.65 3.61 16.21
CA ASP A 267 -13.96 4.21 14.91
C ASP A 267 -13.64 3.23 13.78
N SER A 268 -12.53 2.50 13.90
CA SER A 268 -12.18 1.43 12.97
C SER A 268 -13.23 0.31 12.93
N ILE A 269 -13.81 -0.07 14.07
CA ILE A 269 -14.89 -1.08 14.11
C ILE A 269 -16.15 -0.54 13.42
N LEU A 270 -16.56 0.69 13.73
CA LEU A 270 -17.74 1.30 13.14
C LEU A 270 -17.61 1.38 11.62
N PHE A 271 -16.43 1.78 11.13
CA PHE A 271 -16.12 1.79 9.71
C PHE A 271 -16.23 0.40 9.05
N LEU A 272 -15.76 -0.65 9.73
CA LEU A 272 -15.91 -2.04 9.24
C LEU A 272 -17.37 -2.48 9.18
N ILE A 273 -18.17 -2.12 10.19
CA ILE A 273 -19.61 -2.42 10.22
C ILE A 273 -20.34 -1.70 9.07
N ASP A 274 -20.07 -0.42 8.86
CA ASP A 274 -20.67 0.35 7.78
C ASP A 274 -20.25 -0.17 6.40
N SER A 275 -18.97 -0.53 6.23
CA SER A 275 -18.46 -1.16 5.01
C SER A 275 -19.14 -2.51 4.73
N ALA A 276 -19.37 -3.32 5.77
CA ALA A 276 -20.08 -4.59 5.65
C ALA A 276 -21.56 -4.36 5.27
N ARG A 277 -22.21 -3.35 5.87
CA ARG A 277 -23.59 -2.94 5.54
C ARG A 277 -23.70 -2.52 4.07
N ASP A 278 -22.80 -1.69 3.58
CA ASP A 278 -22.79 -1.21 2.19
C ASP A 278 -22.57 -2.36 1.20
N SER A 279 -21.66 -3.28 1.53
CA SER A 279 -21.43 -4.49 0.73
C SER A 279 -22.68 -5.36 0.66
N LEU A 280 -23.35 -5.57 1.80
CA LEU A 280 -24.59 -6.33 1.88
C LEU A 280 -25.70 -5.68 1.03
N ASN A 281 -25.90 -4.37 1.14
CA ASN A 281 -26.88 -3.63 0.34
C ASN A 281 -26.62 -3.75 -1.17
N LYS A 282 -25.37 -3.56 -1.61
CA LYS A 282 -24.98 -3.72 -3.02
C LYS A 282 -25.26 -5.12 -3.54
N ASN A 283 -24.98 -6.14 -2.73
CA ASN A 283 -25.26 -7.53 -3.10
C ASN A 283 -26.77 -7.81 -3.18
N MET A 284 -27.56 -7.28 -2.25
CA MET A 284 -29.03 -7.36 -2.30
C MET A 284 -29.59 -6.69 -3.55
N ASP A 285 -29.13 -5.47 -3.86
CA ASP A 285 -29.57 -4.74 -5.06
C ASP A 285 -29.23 -5.50 -6.35
N ARG A 286 -28.05 -6.14 -6.40
CA ARG A 286 -27.65 -6.99 -7.53
C ARG A 286 -28.56 -8.20 -7.68
N VAL A 287 -28.88 -8.88 -6.58
CA VAL A 287 -29.80 -10.04 -6.59
C VAL A 287 -31.19 -9.61 -7.05
N ILE A 288 -31.73 -8.52 -6.49
CA ILE A 288 -33.05 -7.98 -6.87
C ILE A 288 -33.07 -7.59 -8.34
N SER A 289 -32.01 -6.92 -8.82
CA SER A 289 -31.89 -6.50 -10.23
C SER A 289 -31.85 -7.69 -11.18
N ASN A 290 -31.14 -8.77 -10.82
CA ASN A 290 -31.13 -10.00 -11.60
C ASN A 290 -32.52 -10.63 -11.70
N PHE A 291 -33.29 -10.67 -10.59
CA PHE A 291 -34.66 -11.16 -10.63
C PHE A 291 -35.59 -10.27 -11.46
N LYS A 292 -35.47 -8.94 -11.34
CA LYS A 292 -36.22 -7.99 -12.19
C LYS A 292 -35.93 -8.21 -13.68
N ASN A 293 -34.67 -8.39 -14.05
CA ASN A 293 -34.26 -8.66 -15.43
C ASN A 293 -34.86 -9.98 -15.94
N ARG A 294 -34.80 -11.06 -15.14
CA ARG A 294 -35.43 -12.34 -15.51
C ARG A 294 -36.94 -12.21 -15.72
N VAL A 295 -37.63 -11.47 -14.86
CA VAL A 295 -39.08 -11.21 -15.02
C VAL A 295 -39.34 -10.44 -16.31
N TYR A 296 -38.52 -9.44 -16.62
CA TYR A 296 -38.62 -8.68 -17.87
C TYR A 296 -38.37 -9.55 -19.10
N GLU A 297 -37.35 -10.40 -19.07
CA GLU A 297 -37.06 -11.38 -20.12
C GLU A 297 -38.24 -12.34 -20.33
N TYR A 298 -38.78 -12.94 -19.28
CA TYR A 298 -39.94 -13.82 -19.39
C TYR A 298 -41.17 -13.08 -19.95
N LYS A 299 -41.39 -11.82 -19.56
CA LYS A 299 -42.45 -10.98 -20.14
C LYS A 299 -42.23 -10.76 -21.64
N MET A 300 -40.99 -10.50 -22.07
CA MET A 300 -40.64 -10.35 -23.49
C MET A 300 -40.84 -11.66 -24.26
N TYR A 301 -40.42 -12.80 -23.70
CA TYR A 301 -40.68 -14.12 -24.29
C TYR A 301 -42.17 -14.38 -24.47
N ILE A 302 -42.99 -14.21 -23.43
CA ILE A 302 -44.45 -14.41 -23.50
C ILE A 302 -45.07 -13.47 -24.54
N SER A 303 -44.68 -12.20 -24.58
CA SER A 303 -45.20 -11.25 -25.56
C SER A 303 -44.82 -11.60 -27.01
N SER A 304 -43.65 -12.22 -27.20
CA SER A 304 -43.15 -12.62 -28.53
C SER A 304 -43.86 -13.86 -29.06
N TYR A 305 -44.22 -14.80 -28.19
CA TYR A 305 -45.04 -15.97 -28.52
C TYR A 305 -46.56 -15.69 -28.44
N SER A 306 -46.97 -14.43 -28.27
CA SER A 306 -48.39 -14.11 -28.23
C SER A 306 -49.06 -14.51 -29.55
N PRO A 307 -50.20 -15.23 -29.52
CA PRO A 307 -50.92 -15.64 -30.73
C PRO A 307 -51.19 -14.47 -31.67
N LYS A 308 -51.46 -13.29 -31.10
CA LYS A 308 -51.69 -12.06 -31.85
C LYS A 308 -50.47 -11.62 -32.65
N LYS A 309 -49.26 -11.68 -32.09
CA LYS A 309 -48.01 -11.31 -32.80
C LYS A 309 -47.67 -12.33 -33.89
N ILE A 310 -47.81 -13.62 -33.59
CA ILE A 310 -47.61 -14.72 -34.57
C ILE A 310 -48.60 -14.57 -35.74
N LEU A 311 -49.89 -14.34 -35.45
CA LEU A 311 -50.92 -14.12 -36.46
C LEU A 311 -50.62 -12.86 -37.29
N ASN A 312 -50.14 -11.79 -36.66
CA ASN A 312 -49.80 -10.55 -37.37
C ASN A 312 -48.60 -10.76 -38.31
N GLU A 313 -47.54 -11.44 -37.86
CA GLU A 313 -46.40 -11.81 -38.72
C GLU A 313 -46.82 -12.69 -39.90
N LYS A 314 -47.69 -13.68 -39.67
CA LYS A 314 -48.24 -14.53 -40.73
C LYS A 314 -49.12 -13.72 -41.68
N SER A 315 -49.94 -12.80 -41.17
CA SER A 315 -50.77 -11.90 -41.99
C SER A 315 -49.92 -10.99 -42.87
N ILE A 316 -48.82 -10.44 -42.34
CA ILE A 316 -47.87 -9.63 -43.12
C ILE A 316 -47.24 -10.48 -44.23
N LYS A 317 -46.82 -11.72 -43.94
CA LYS A 317 -46.30 -12.64 -44.96
C LYS A 317 -47.32 -12.94 -46.05
N ILE A 318 -48.57 -13.22 -45.68
CA ILE A 318 -49.66 -13.47 -46.64
C ILE A 318 -49.88 -12.24 -47.52
N ASN A 319 -49.94 -11.05 -46.93
CA ASN A 319 -50.13 -9.80 -47.68
C ASN A 319 -48.97 -9.54 -48.65
N ASN A 320 -47.72 -9.79 -48.23
CA ASN A 320 -46.56 -9.63 -49.11
C ASN A 320 -46.60 -10.60 -50.29
N VAL A 321 -46.96 -11.86 -50.07
CA VAL A 321 -47.13 -12.85 -51.14
C VAL A 321 -48.27 -12.45 -52.08
N ALA A 322 -49.39 -11.98 -51.55
CA ALA A 322 -50.51 -11.50 -52.34
C ALA A 322 -50.14 -10.29 -53.21
N LEU A 323 -49.38 -9.32 -52.65
CA LEU A 323 -48.88 -8.17 -53.41
C LEU A 323 -47.90 -8.60 -54.51
N TYR A 324 -46.99 -9.53 -54.22
CA TYR A 324 -46.05 -10.06 -55.19
C TYR A 324 -46.78 -10.79 -56.34
N LEU A 325 -47.75 -11.64 -56.01
CA LEU A 325 -48.53 -12.40 -56.99
C LEU A 325 -49.37 -11.47 -57.86
N ASN A 326 -50.01 -10.46 -57.27
CA ASN A 326 -50.75 -9.45 -58.02
C ASN A 326 -49.85 -8.63 -58.95
N GLY A 327 -48.62 -8.31 -58.51
CA GLY A 327 -47.61 -7.68 -59.36
C GLY A 327 -47.27 -8.56 -60.55
N LYS A 328 -46.92 -9.82 -60.30
CA LYS A 328 -46.59 -10.78 -61.37
C LYS A 328 -47.73 -11.04 -62.34
N MET A 329 -48.97 -11.11 -61.86
CA MET A 329 -50.14 -11.23 -62.75
C MET A 329 -50.29 -10.01 -63.66
N LYS A 330 -50.10 -8.79 -63.12
CA LYS A 330 -50.14 -7.56 -63.94
C LYS A 330 -49.04 -7.55 -64.98
N ASP A 331 -47.82 -7.91 -64.60
CA ASP A 331 -46.68 -8.00 -65.51
C ASP A 331 -46.97 -8.99 -66.66
N LEU A 332 -47.51 -10.16 -66.33
CA LEU A 332 -47.85 -11.20 -67.32
C LEU A 332 -48.94 -10.71 -68.30
N ILE A 333 -49.98 -10.05 -67.78
CA ILE A 333 -51.04 -9.47 -68.61
C ILE A 333 -50.47 -8.39 -69.54
N PHE A 334 -49.54 -7.58 -69.05
CA PHE A 334 -48.89 -6.54 -69.85
C PHE A 334 -48.03 -7.17 -70.96
N GLU A 335 -47.24 -8.19 -70.64
CA GLU A 335 -46.43 -8.93 -71.61
C GLU A 335 -47.28 -9.57 -72.72
N PHE A 336 -48.42 -10.17 -72.37
CA PHE A 336 -49.36 -10.71 -73.36
C PHE A 336 -49.98 -9.62 -74.24
N LYS A 337 -50.32 -8.46 -73.67
CA LYS A 337 -50.84 -7.31 -74.44
C LYS A 337 -49.80 -6.77 -75.40
N ASP A 338 -48.56 -6.61 -74.96
CA ASP A 338 -47.45 -6.15 -75.80
C ASP A 338 -47.20 -7.13 -76.95
N ARG A 339 -47.19 -8.43 -76.65
CA ARG A 339 -47.05 -9.48 -77.68
C ARG A 339 -48.19 -9.46 -78.70
N LEU A 340 -49.43 -9.22 -78.25
CA LEU A 340 -50.58 -9.06 -79.15
C LEU A 340 -50.43 -7.81 -80.04
N ASN A 341 -49.96 -6.70 -79.46
CA ASN A 341 -49.69 -5.48 -80.22
C ASN A 341 -48.56 -5.68 -81.25
N GLU A 342 -47.47 -6.36 -80.89
CA GLU A 342 -46.41 -6.70 -81.83
C GLU A 342 -46.91 -7.58 -82.98
N LEU A 343 -47.70 -8.61 -82.68
CA LEU A 343 -48.29 -9.48 -83.70
C LEU A 343 -49.23 -8.69 -84.61
N ARG A 344 -50.04 -7.79 -84.06
CA ARG A 344 -50.90 -6.89 -84.82
C ARG A 344 -50.08 -5.99 -85.76
N LEU A 345 -49.03 -5.35 -85.26
CA LEU A 345 -48.15 -4.49 -86.07
C LEU A 345 -47.42 -5.28 -87.17
N LYS A 346 -47.03 -6.52 -86.91
CA LYS A 346 -46.46 -7.42 -87.95
C LYS A 346 -47.50 -7.76 -89.02
N LEU A 347 -48.75 -7.96 -88.63
CA LEU A 347 -49.85 -8.22 -89.56
C LEU A 347 -50.12 -6.98 -90.43
N GLU A 348 -50.22 -5.80 -89.82
CA GLU A 348 -50.43 -4.53 -90.53
C GLU A 348 -49.27 -4.21 -91.49
N LYS A 349 -48.01 -4.48 -91.11
CA LYS A 349 -46.85 -4.28 -92.01
C LYS A 349 -46.81 -5.23 -93.20
N ASN A 350 -47.36 -6.43 -93.07
CA ASN A 350 -47.41 -7.44 -94.13
C ASN A 350 -48.73 -7.42 -94.91
N ASP A 351 -49.60 -6.44 -94.64
CA ASP A 351 -50.83 -6.28 -95.40
C ASP A 351 -50.52 -5.69 -96.79
N ILE A 352 -50.59 -6.55 -97.81
CA ILE A 352 -50.34 -6.23 -99.21
C ILE A 352 -51.24 -5.09 -99.70
N ASN A 353 -52.44 -4.95 -99.12
CA ASN A 353 -53.38 -3.88 -99.48
C ASN A 353 -52.89 -2.49 -99.08
N GLN A 354 -52.13 -2.36 -97.97
CA GLN A 354 -51.56 -1.06 -97.58
C GLN A 354 -50.44 -0.59 -98.54
N ILE A 355 -49.73 -1.53 -99.18
CA ILE A 355 -48.71 -1.22 -100.18
C ILE A 355 -49.37 -0.79 -101.50
N LEU A 356 -50.45 -1.46 -101.90
CA LEU A 356 -51.26 -1.09 -103.07
C LEU A 356 -52.02 0.24 -102.87
N ASP A 357 -52.43 0.57 -101.64
CA ASP A 357 -53.07 1.85 -101.28
C ASP A 357 -52.16 3.07 -101.45
N LYS A 358 -50.85 2.90 -101.29
CA LYS A 358 -49.87 3.97 -101.45
C LYS A 358 -49.53 4.26 -102.92
N GLY A 359 -50.24 3.65 -103.87
CA GLY A 359 -50.10 3.89 -105.31
C GLY A 359 -48.97 3.10 -105.97
N PHE A 360 -48.37 2.13 -105.28
CA PHE A 360 -47.39 1.22 -105.88
C PHE A 360 -48.10 0.14 -106.70
N VAL A 361 -47.54 -0.17 -107.86
CA VAL A 361 -48.07 -1.14 -108.81
C VAL A 361 -47.16 -2.36 -108.81
N LEU A 362 -47.72 -3.55 -108.63
CA LEU A 362 -46.95 -4.78 -108.69
C LEU A 362 -46.87 -5.25 -110.15
N VAL A 363 -45.66 -5.28 -110.71
CA VAL A 363 -45.40 -5.82 -112.05
C VAL A 363 -45.33 -7.34 -111.95
N CYS A 364 -46.21 -8.02 -112.67
CA CYS A 364 -46.33 -9.47 -112.66
C CYS A 364 -46.17 -10.04 -114.09
N ASP A 365 -45.74 -11.30 -114.17
CA ASP A 365 -45.72 -12.08 -115.43
C ASP A 365 -47.14 -12.54 -115.84
N GLU A 366 -47.28 -13.22 -116.97
CA GLU A 366 -48.56 -13.80 -117.44
C GLU A 366 -49.25 -14.69 -116.38
N ASP A 367 -48.47 -15.35 -115.52
CA ASP A 367 -48.92 -16.20 -114.42
C ASP A 367 -49.12 -15.45 -113.08
N LEU A 368 -49.18 -14.11 -113.08
CA LEU A 368 -49.33 -13.27 -111.88
C LEU A 368 -48.21 -13.36 -110.83
N ASN A 369 -47.03 -13.87 -111.23
CA ASN A 369 -45.84 -13.90 -110.38
C ASN A 369 -45.13 -12.54 -110.36
N ILE A 370 -44.82 -12.00 -109.18
CA ILE A 370 -44.19 -10.66 -109.01
C ILE A 370 -42.76 -10.66 -109.57
N ILE A 371 -42.50 -9.78 -110.54
CA ILE A 371 -41.19 -9.62 -111.17
C ILE A 371 -40.41 -8.52 -110.45
N LYS A 372 -39.35 -8.92 -109.73
CA LYS A 372 -38.56 -8.03 -108.86
C LYS A 372 -37.37 -7.34 -109.57
N ASP A 373 -36.97 -7.81 -110.75
CA ASP A 373 -35.76 -7.33 -111.43
C ASP A 373 -35.95 -7.28 -112.96
N PRO A 374 -35.96 -6.08 -113.58
CA PRO A 374 -36.33 -5.90 -115.00
C PRO A 374 -35.29 -6.40 -116.00
N LYS A 375 -34.07 -6.75 -115.57
CA LYS A 375 -33.01 -7.27 -116.46
C LYS A 375 -33.27 -8.69 -116.98
N LYS A 376 -34.19 -9.43 -116.37
CA LYS A 376 -34.56 -10.80 -116.77
C LYS A 376 -35.66 -10.86 -117.84
N MET A 377 -36.22 -9.72 -118.24
CA MET A 377 -37.26 -9.66 -119.28
C MET A 377 -36.64 -9.62 -120.68
N ASN A 378 -37.20 -10.42 -121.59
CA ASN A 378 -36.83 -10.46 -123.01
C ASN A 378 -37.34 -9.20 -123.74
N ARG A 379 -36.73 -8.89 -124.90
CA ARG A 379 -36.92 -7.61 -125.62
C ARG A 379 -38.39 -7.27 -125.94
N GLU A 380 -39.28 -8.25 -126.03
CA GLU A 380 -40.74 -8.07 -125.98
C GLU A 380 -41.36 -9.16 -125.07
N SER A 381 -42.08 -8.77 -124.02
CA SER A 381 -42.76 -9.69 -123.07
C SER A 381 -44.13 -9.13 -122.70
N ASP A 382 -45.17 -9.96 -122.62
CA ASP A 382 -46.47 -9.53 -122.08
C ASP A 382 -46.39 -9.48 -120.54
N ILE A 383 -46.86 -8.38 -119.93
CA ILE A 383 -46.79 -8.13 -118.49
C ILE A 383 -48.15 -7.72 -117.94
N SER A 384 -48.42 -8.10 -116.69
CA SER A 384 -49.63 -7.72 -115.95
C SER A 384 -49.27 -6.76 -114.82
N LEU A 385 -49.79 -5.54 -114.87
CA LEU A 385 -49.65 -4.54 -113.82
C LEU A 385 -50.85 -4.63 -112.87
N MET A 386 -50.62 -5.13 -111.66
CA MET A 386 -51.66 -5.18 -110.62
C MET A 386 -51.73 -3.87 -109.86
N PHE A 387 -52.82 -3.14 -110.08
CA PHE A 387 -53.24 -2.02 -109.24
C PHE A 387 -54.21 -2.51 -108.16
N LYS A 388 -54.47 -1.67 -107.15
CA LYS A 388 -55.39 -1.97 -106.04
C LYS A 388 -56.73 -2.57 -106.49
N ASN A 389 -57.32 -2.03 -107.55
CA ASN A 389 -58.68 -2.37 -107.96
C ASN A 389 -58.77 -3.05 -109.34
N GLU A 390 -57.70 -3.04 -110.14
CA GLU A 390 -57.71 -3.59 -111.50
C GLU A 390 -56.34 -4.12 -111.89
N THR A 391 -56.31 -5.15 -112.73
CA THR A 391 -55.08 -5.68 -113.32
C THR A 391 -55.06 -5.32 -114.79
N ILE A 392 -54.09 -4.52 -115.21
CA ILE A 392 -53.96 -4.07 -116.59
C ILE A 392 -52.88 -4.92 -117.27
N ARG A 393 -53.23 -5.56 -118.39
CA ARG A 393 -52.24 -6.26 -119.23
C ARG A 393 -51.65 -5.29 -120.24
N GLY A 394 -50.34 -5.28 -120.36
CA GLY A 394 -49.60 -4.46 -121.30
C GLY A 394 -48.42 -5.22 -121.85
N LYS A 395 -47.92 -4.80 -123.01
CA LYS A 395 -46.76 -5.42 -123.63
C LYS A 395 -45.52 -4.62 -123.30
N PHE A 396 -44.57 -5.22 -122.59
CA PHE A 396 -43.27 -4.62 -122.31
C PHE A 396 -42.41 -4.71 -123.57
N ILE A 397 -42.08 -3.56 -124.15
CA ILE A 397 -41.15 -3.47 -125.28
C ILE A 397 -39.92 -2.73 -124.80
N LYS A 398 -38.78 -3.41 -124.79
CA LYS A 398 -37.51 -2.84 -124.36
C LYS A 398 -36.93 -1.99 -125.49
N LYS A 399 -37.22 -0.70 -125.51
CA LYS A 399 -36.52 0.26 -126.37
C LYS A 399 -35.08 0.46 -125.88
N GLU A 400 -34.12 0.33 -126.78
CA GLU A 400 -32.74 0.77 -126.52
C GLU A 400 -32.75 2.30 -126.40
N VAL A 401 -32.29 2.80 -125.26
CA VAL A 401 -32.04 4.22 -124.98
C VAL A 401 -30.55 4.39 -124.79
#